data_AF-A0A7W0HEP1-F1
#
_entry.id   AF-A0A7W0HEP1-F1
#
_cell.length_a   1.000
_cell.length_b   1.000
_cell.length_c   1.000
_cell.angle_alpha   90.00
_cell.angle_beta   90.00
_cell.angle_gamma   90.00
#
_symmetry.space_group_name_H-M   'P 1'
#
loop_
_entity.id
_entity.type
_entity.pdbx_description
1 polymer ?
#
loop_
_entity_poly.entity_id
_entity_poly.type
_entity_poly.pdbx_seq_one_letter_code
_entity_poly.pdbx_strand_id
1 'polypeptide(L)'
;MLSQSSKVFLRLAGLATVMGLAYGLVTGNRDGVLLYLGLAIVATFAGVAVTVVRENEFVPASAADAPPPKTHPVSWARPVAGGLWPAMGAASVALVLCGFFVGPVAAVAGLVLGAATVVGWMTGISADHTGHHLDLTPLGLPVVGLFTIFGLMFFMSRVLLAVPEHAATITALAVPVVILGAATLLVVRPSLEKRSIIAILAVAGVVLAAGGIGAAGIGPREIHHPEGRAGEPVQIQAKGIAFVEKEIELKAELPAQISFDNQDPVADPHNVAIYADPGFTEGLYIGSAIPGGEQIDYRFEAPPAGEYVFRCDIHPAMQGKVIVIAEGSTGH
;
A
#
# COMPACT_ATOMS: atom_id res chain seq x y z
N MET A 1 -38.80 -16.34 -27.62
CA MET A 1 -38.92 -14.94 -28.13
C MET A 1 -37.79 -14.10 -27.53
N LEU A 2 -37.31 -13.03 -28.17
CA LEU A 2 -36.25 -12.13 -27.64
C LEU A 2 -36.85 -10.96 -26.84
N SER A 3 -36.24 -10.56 -25.73
CA SER A 3 -36.79 -9.50 -24.88
C SER A 3 -36.32 -8.15 -25.37
N GLN A 4 -36.95 -7.06 -24.92
CA GLN A 4 -36.45 -5.73 -25.26
C GLN A 4 -35.03 -5.55 -24.74
N SER A 5 -34.78 -6.02 -23.52
CA SER A 5 -33.48 -6.08 -22.86
C SER A 5 -32.46 -6.91 -23.67
N SER A 6 -32.80 -8.13 -24.09
CA SER A 6 -31.87 -8.97 -24.85
C SER A 6 -31.60 -8.45 -26.26
N LYS A 7 -32.57 -7.81 -26.91
CA LYS A 7 -32.41 -7.21 -28.23
C LYS A 7 -31.36 -6.10 -28.22
N VAL A 8 -31.25 -5.33 -27.13
CA VAL A 8 -30.21 -4.29 -27.00
C VAL A 8 -28.82 -4.92 -27.03
N PHE A 9 -28.58 -5.94 -26.21
CA PHE A 9 -27.28 -6.61 -26.14
C PHE A 9 -26.92 -7.37 -27.42
N LEU A 10 -27.88 -8.07 -28.04
CA LEU A 10 -27.63 -8.78 -29.30
C LEU A 10 -27.37 -7.83 -30.48
N ARG A 11 -28.02 -6.66 -30.50
CA ARG A 11 -27.70 -5.61 -31.49
C ARG A 11 -26.32 -5.02 -31.25
N LEU A 12 -25.94 -4.77 -29.99
CA LEU A 12 -24.61 -4.30 -29.64
C LEU A 12 -23.54 -5.32 -30.05
N ALA A 13 -23.80 -6.61 -29.85
CA ALA A 13 -22.92 -7.69 -30.32
C ALA A 13 -22.73 -7.68 -31.84
N GLY A 14 -23.83 -7.58 -32.59
CA GLY A 14 -23.78 -7.48 -34.06
C GLY A 14 -23.02 -6.24 -34.53
N LEU A 15 -23.27 -5.09 -33.90
CA LEU A 15 -22.57 -3.84 -34.21
C LEU A 15 -21.08 -3.94 -33.91
N ALA A 16 -20.70 -4.49 -32.75
CA ALA A 16 -19.31 -4.68 -32.36
C ALA A 16 -18.57 -5.61 -33.33
N THR A 17 -19.20 -6.69 -33.79
CA THR A 17 -18.61 -7.58 -34.81
C THR A 17 -18.38 -6.86 -36.14
N VAL A 18 -19.36 -6.10 -36.64
CA VAL A 18 -19.24 -5.34 -37.89
C VAL A 18 -18.15 -4.27 -37.77
N MET A 19 -18.14 -3.52 -36.66
CA MET A 19 -17.14 -2.49 -36.42
C MET A 19 -15.73 -3.07 -36.25
N GLY A 20 -15.58 -4.22 -35.60
CA GLY A 20 -14.30 -4.91 -35.46
C GLY A 20 -13.73 -5.36 -36.80
N LEU A 21 -14.58 -5.95 -37.65
CA LEU A 21 -14.18 -6.35 -39.01
C LEU A 21 -13.80 -5.15 -39.86
N ALA A 22 -14.62 -4.09 -39.86
CA ALA A 22 -14.33 -2.87 -40.60
C ALA A 22 -13.03 -2.20 -40.10
N TYR A 23 -12.84 -2.11 -38.78
CA TYR A 23 -11.64 -1.57 -38.18
C TYR A 23 -10.39 -2.36 -38.58
N GLY A 24 -10.46 -3.69 -38.53
CA GLY A 24 -9.36 -4.56 -38.94
C GLY A 24 -8.99 -4.40 -40.42
N LEU A 25 -9.99 -4.32 -41.30
CA LEU A 25 -9.78 -4.10 -42.73
C LEU A 25 -9.16 -2.74 -43.05
N VAL A 26 -9.55 -1.69 -42.32
CA VAL A 26 -9.05 -0.32 -42.55
C VAL A 26 -7.68 -0.09 -41.95
N THR A 27 -7.43 -0.59 -40.74
CA THR A 27 -6.24 -0.22 -39.95
C THR A 27 -5.15 -1.29 -39.93
N GLY A 28 -5.49 -2.55 -40.22
CA GLY A 28 -4.59 -3.69 -40.05
C GLY A 28 -4.19 -3.96 -38.58
N ASN A 29 -4.74 -3.22 -37.61
CA ASN A 29 -4.36 -3.33 -36.21
C ASN A 29 -5.15 -4.44 -35.50
N ARG A 30 -4.43 -5.49 -35.07
CA ARG A 30 -5.02 -6.65 -34.40
C ARG A 30 -5.58 -6.33 -33.02
N ASP A 31 -5.01 -5.38 -32.30
CA ASP A 31 -5.40 -5.08 -30.92
C ASP A 31 -6.80 -4.47 -30.87
N GLY A 32 -7.11 -3.55 -31.79
CA GLY A 32 -8.46 -2.99 -31.89
C GLY A 32 -9.49 -4.03 -32.35
N VAL A 33 -9.12 -4.94 -33.27
CA VAL A 33 -9.99 -6.06 -33.66
C VAL A 33 -10.30 -6.97 -32.47
N LEU A 34 -9.32 -7.29 -31.64
CA LEU A 34 -9.50 -8.11 -30.44
C LEU A 34 -10.41 -7.43 -29.41
N LEU A 35 -10.31 -6.11 -29.24
CA LEU A 35 -11.21 -5.37 -28.36
C LEU A 35 -12.67 -5.43 -28.84
N TYR A 36 -12.92 -5.20 -30.13
CA TYR A 36 -14.27 -5.30 -30.70
C TYR A 36 -14.83 -6.73 -30.64
N LEU A 37 -13.98 -7.74 -30.86
CA LEU A 37 -14.37 -9.14 -30.72
C LEU A 37 -14.72 -9.49 -29.27
N GLY A 38 -13.92 -9.03 -28.30
CA GLY A 38 -14.21 -9.19 -26.88
C GLY A 38 -15.54 -8.55 -26.49
N LEU A 39 -15.81 -7.33 -26.95
CA LEU A 39 -17.09 -6.66 -26.75
C LEU A 39 -18.25 -7.45 -27.37
N ALA A 40 -18.07 -7.98 -28.57
CA ALA A 40 -19.09 -8.81 -29.24
C ALA A 40 -19.40 -10.09 -28.44
N ILE A 41 -18.37 -10.76 -27.90
CA ILE A 41 -18.52 -11.96 -27.07
C ILE A 41 -19.28 -11.64 -25.78
N VAL A 42 -18.87 -10.59 -25.05
CA VAL A 42 -19.52 -10.18 -23.80
C VAL A 42 -20.96 -9.77 -24.04
N ALA A 43 -21.23 -9.00 -25.09
CA ALA A 43 -22.59 -8.57 -25.44
C ALA A 43 -23.47 -9.75 -25.89
N THR A 44 -22.90 -10.73 -26.60
CA THR A 44 -23.61 -11.97 -26.95
C THR A 44 -23.95 -12.77 -25.70
N PHE A 45 -22.98 -12.97 -24.81
CA PHE A 45 -23.19 -13.66 -23.54
C PHE A 45 -24.28 -12.97 -22.70
N ALA A 46 -24.21 -11.65 -22.53
CA ALA A 46 -25.21 -10.88 -21.79
C ALA A 46 -26.60 -10.98 -22.45
N GLY A 47 -26.67 -10.88 -23.77
CA GLY A 47 -27.90 -11.04 -24.53
C GLY A 47 -28.54 -12.42 -24.33
N VAL A 48 -27.74 -13.48 -24.40
CA VAL A 48 -28.20 -14.86 -24.16
C VAL A 48 -28.60 -15.07 -22.70
N ALA A 49 -27.78 -14.65 -21.74
CA ALA A 49 -28.08 -14.77 -20.31
C ALA A 49 -29.41 -14.09 -19.96
N VAL A 50 -29.64 -12.87 -20.46
CA VAL A 50 -30.91 -12.15 -20.27
C VAL A 50 -32.08 -12.86 -20.95
N THR A 51 -31.87 -13.58 -22.06
CA THR A 51 -32.94 -14.43 -22.61
C THR A 51 -33.23 -15.67 -21.78
N VAL A 52 -32.28 -16.18 -21.00
CA VAL A 52 -32.48 -17.39 -20.19
C VAL A 52 -33.13 -17.05 -18.84
N VAL A 53 -32.75 -15.93 -18.21
CA VAL A 53 -33.23 -15.49 -16.86
C VAL A 53 -34.61 -14.80 -16.93
N ARG A 54 -35.44 -15.19 -17.89
CA ARG A 54 -36.64 -14.47 -18.36
C ARG A 54 -37.88 -14.54 -17.46
N GLU A 55 -37.72 -14.82 -16.17
CA GLU A 55 -38.83 -15.31 -15.32
C GLU A 55 -40.02 -14.34 -15.18
N ASN A 56 -39.85 -13.03 -15.45
CA ASN A 56 -40.90 -12.02 -15.18
C ASN A 56 -41.29 -11.06 -16.34
N GLU A 57 -40.78 -11.23 -17.57
CA GLU A 57 -41.04 -10.26 -18.66
C GLU A 57 -42.29 -10.55 -19.51
N PHE A 58 -42.88 -11.75 -19.43
CA PHE A 58 -44.07 -12.11 -20.20
C PHE A 58 -45.17 -12.60 -19.26
N VAL A 59 -46.31 -11.91 -19.28
CA VAL A 59 -47.54 -12.44 -18.69
C VAL A 59 -47.95 -13.66 -19.52
N PRO A 60 -48.07 -14.87 -18.93
CA PRO A 60 -48.55 -16.02 -19.66
C PRO A 60 -49.93 -15.71 -20.27
N ALA A 61 -50.17 -16.14 -21.51
CA ALA A 61 -51.44 -15.91 -22.18
C ALA A 61 -52.57 -16.50 -21.34
N SER A 62 -53.45 -15.64 -20.82
CA SER A 62 -54.67 -16.08 -20.14
C SER A 62 -55.71 -16.49 -21.18
N ALA A 63 -56.42 -17.58 -20.93
CA ALA A 63 -57.57 -17.95 -21.75
C ALA A 63 -58.60 -16.80 -21.76
N ALA A 64 -59.38 -16.66 -22.85
CA ALA A 64 -60.30 -15.54 -23.01
C ALA A 64 -61.43 -15.51 -21.96
N ASP A 65 -61.67 -16.64 -21.31
CA ASP A 65 -62.63 -16.91 -20.25
C ASP A 65 -61.98 -16.95 -18.84
N ALA A 66 -60.68 -16.69 -18.73
CA ALA A 66 -60.00 -16.66 -17.44
C ALA A 66 -60.51 -15.50 -16.56
N PRO A 67 -60.58 -15.69 -15.23
CA PRO A 67 -60.88 -14.61 -14.30
C PRO A 67 -59.90 -13.43 -14.49
N PRO A 68 -60.33 -12.19 -14.23
CA PRO A 68 -59.44 -11.04 -14.34
C PRO A 68 -58.16 -11.25 -13.52
N PRO A 69 -56.98 -10.92 -14.06
CA PRO A 69 -55.71 -11.20 -13.40
C PRO A 69 -55.67 -10.51 -12.04
N LYS A 70 -55.28 -11.26 -11.01
CA LYS A 70 -55.05 -10.71 -9.67
C LYS A 70 -53.86 -9.76 -9.75
N THR A 71 -54.11 -8.48 -9.53
CA THR A 71 -53.05 -7.49 -9.40
C THR A 71 -52.51 -7.53 -7.99
N HIS A 72 -51.20 -7.69 -7.87
CA HIS A 72 -50.49 -7.49 -6.61
C HIS A 72 -49.87 -6.09 -6.65
N PRO A 73 -50.01 -5.28 -5.59
CA PRO A 73 -49.27 -4.02 -5.52
C PRO A 73 -47.78 -4.34 -5.66
N VAL A 74 -47.09 -3.58 -6.52
CA VAL A 74 -45.64 -3.69 -6.67
C VAL A 74 -45.03 -3.27 -5.34
N SER A 75 -44.68 -4.26 -4.50
CA SER A 75 -43.80 -4.00 -3.38
C SER A 75 -42.41 -3.84 -3.96
N TRP A 76 -41.95 -2.60 -4.06
CA TRP A 76 -40.53 -2.36 -4.16
C TRP A 76 -39.92 -2.95 -2.89
N ALA A 77 -39.36 -4.16 -2.99
CA ALA A 77 -38.45 -4.63 -1.97
C ALA A 77 -37.42 -3.50 -1.86
N ARG A 78 -37.35 -2.84 -0.70
CA ARG A 78 -36.26 -1.90 -0.47
C ARG A 78 -35.01 -2.73 -0.73
N PRO A 79 -34.14 -2.34 -1.69
CA PRO A 79 -32.89 -3.05 -1.86
C PRO A 79 -32.28 -3.17 -0.47
N VAL A 80 -31.78 -4.36 -0.12
CA VAL A 80 -31.08 -4.58 1.15
C VAL A 80 -30.24 -3.34 1.38
N ALA A 81 -30.50 -2.62 2.47
CA ALA A 81 -29.72 -1.45 2.81
C ALA A 81 -28.31 -1.97 3.08
N GLY A 82 -27.54 -2.17 2.01
CA GLY A 82 -26.25 -2.83 2.02
C GLY A 82 -25.34 -1.88 2.74
N GLY A 83 -25.09 -2.15 4.03
CA GLY A 83 -24.50 -1.23 4.99
C GLY A 83 -23.17 -0.62 4.51
N LEU A 84 -22.05 -1.03 5.09
CA LEU A 84 -20.74 -0.54 4.65
C LEU A 84 -20.15 -1.39 3.52
N TRP A 85 -20.80 -2.49 3.14
CA TRP A 85 -20.28 -3.48 2.18
C TRP A 85 -19.94 -2.89 0.80
N PRO A 86 -20.78 -2.05 0.16
CA PRO A 86 -20.41 -1.46 -1.13
C PRO A 86 -19.19 -0.55 -1.04
N ALA A 87 -19.05 0.21 0.06
CA ALA A 87 -17.89 1.05 0.31
C ALA A 87 -16.63 0.21 0.55
N MET A 88 -16.72 -0.90 1.28
CA MET A 88 -15.63 -1.86 1.45
C MET A 88 -15.22 -2.52 0.13
N GLY A 89 -16.19 -2.81 -0.74
CA GLY A 89 -15.92 -3.33 -2.08
C GLY A 89 -15.14 -2.34 -2.93
N ALA A 90 -15.55 -1.07 -2.92
CA ALA A 90 -14.80 0.00 -3.58
C ALA A 90 -13.38 0.15 -3.02
N ALA A 91 -13.22 0.11 -1.69
CA ALA A 91 -11.92 0.17 -1.04
C ALA A 91 -11.03 -1.05 -1.35
N SER A 92 -11.61 -2.24 -1.43
CA SER A 92 -10.92 -3.48 -1.83
C SER A 92 -10.36 -3.37 -3.25
N VAL A 93 -11.19 -2.94 -4.21
CA VAL A 93 -10.75 -2.71 -5.60
C VAL A 93 -9.65 -1.66 -5.64
N ALA A 94 -9.80 -0.55 -4.93
CA ALA A 94 -8.78 0.49 -4.86
C ALA A 94 -7.44 -0.05 -4.31
N LEU A 95 -7.47 -0.85 -3.24
CA LEU A 95 -6.27 -1.48 -2.66
C LEU A 95 -5.61 -2.48 -3.62
N VAL A 96 -6.40 -3.29 -4.32
CA VAL A 96 -5.89 -4.21 -5.35
C VAL A 96 -5.18 -3.42 -6.45
N LEU A 97 -5.79 -2.34 -6.93
CA LEU A 97 -5.20 -1.46 -7.94
C LEU A 97 -3.94 -0.74 -7.42
N CYS A 98 -3.91 -0.35 -6.13
CA CYS A 98 -2.70 0.20 -5.51
C CYS A 98 -1.55 -0.80 -5.47
N GLY A 99 -1.84 -2.10 -5.44
CA GLY A 99 -0.83 -3.16 -5.46
C GLY A 99 0.13 -3.09 -6.66
N PHE A 100 -0.32 -2.56 -7.80
CA PHE A 100 0.52 -2.35 -8.97
C PHE A 100 1.58 -1.25 -8.78
N PHE A 101 1.35 -0.31 -7.87
CA PHE A 101 2.25 0.84 -7.63
C PHE A 101 3.06 0.67 -6.34
N VAL A 102 2.43 0.10 -5.31
CA VAL A 102 2.97 0.09 -3.94
C VAL A 102 3.41 -1.31 -3.51
N GLY A 103 3.21 -2.34 -4.34
CA GLY A 103 3.69 -3.69 -4.11
C GLY A 103 2.63 -4.68 -3.61
N PRO A 104 2.99 -5.97 -3.52
CA PRO A 104 2.04 -7.08 -3.35
C PRO A 104 1.26 -7.04 -2.04
N VAL A 105 1.82 -6.43 -0.97
CA VAL A 105 1.14 -6.31 0.33
C VAL A 105 -0.19 -5.56 0.21
N ALA A 106 -0.23 -4.48 -0.59
CA ALA A 106 -1.48 -3.74 -0.83
C ALA A 106 -2.49 -4.57 -1.63
N ALA A 107 -2.02 -5.35 -2.62
CA ALA A 107 -2.87 -6.25 -3.39
C ALA A 107 -3.49 -7.34 -2.50
N VAL A 108 -2.68 -7.98 -1.66
CA VAL A 108 -3.15 -9.02 -0.73
C VAL A 108 -4.16 -8.45 0.26
N ALA A 109 -3.89 -7.28 0.85
CA ALA A 109 -4.83 -6.61 1.73
C ALA A 109 -6.17 -6.30 1.01
N GLY A 110 -6.11 -5.81 -0.23
CA GLY A 110 -7.29 -5.59 -1.05
C GLY A 110 -8.09 -6.87 -1.32
N LEU A 111 -7.42 -7.99 -1.61
CA LEU A 111 -8.07 -9.28 -1.83
C LEU A 111 -8.73 -9.82 -0.55
N VAL A 112 -8.08 -9.70 0.61
CA VAL A 112 -8.66 -10.10 1.90
C VAL A 112 -9.90 -9.26 2.23
N LEU A 113 -9.84 -7.94 2.04
CA LEU A 113 -11.00 -7.06 2.21
C LEU A 113 -12.12 -7.40 1.23
N GLY A 114 -11.75 -7.77 -0.01
CA GLY A 114 -12.69 -8.19 -1.06
C GLY A 114 -13.42 -9.47 -0.66
N ALA A 115 -12.69 -10.47 -0.18
CA ALA A 115 -13.27 -11.71 0.31
C ALA A 115 -14.25 -11.46 1.47
N ALA A 116 -13.85 -10.63 2.46
CA ALA A 116 -14.72 -10.25 3.57
C ALA A 116 -15.99 -9.50 3.08
N THR A 117 -15.84 -8.63 2.09
CA THR A 117 -16.96 -7.90 1.48
C THR A 117 -17.92 -8.84 0.76
N VAL A 118 -17.40 -9.81 0.01
CA VAL A 118 -18.23 -10.82 -0.68
C VAL A 118 -19.00 -11.65 0.34
N VAL A 119 -18.39 -12.09 1.44
CA VAL A 119 -19.09 -12.82 2.51
C VAL A 119 -20.19 -11.96 3.14
N GLY A 120 -19.89 -10.71 3.46
CA GLY A 120 -20.87 -9.77 4.02
C GLY A 120 -22.05 -9.48 3.09
N TRP A 121 -21.78 -9.38 1.78
CA TRP A 121 -22.82 -9.18 0.79
C TRP A 121 -23.65 -10.45 0.57
N MET A 122 -22.99 -11.61 0.44
CA MET A 122 -23.65 -12.91 0.21
C MET A 122 -24.54 -13.32 1.39
N THR A 123 -24.16 -12.98 2.62
CA THR A 123 -25.03 -13.21 3.80
C THR A 123 -26.28 -12.33 3.79
N GLY A 124 -26.17 -11.07 3.35
CA GLY A 124 -27.33 -10.20 3.14
C GLY A 124 -28.29 -10.77 2.08
N ILE A 125 -27.75 -11.21 0.94
CA ILE A 125 -28.55 -11.85 -0.13
C ILE A 125 -29.16 -13.17 0.35
N SER A 126 -28.41 -14.00 1.09
CA SER A 126 -28.90 -15.28 1.59
C SER A 126 -30.00 -15.11 2.63
N ALA A 127 -29.93 -14.07 3.47
CA ALA A 127 -30.97 -13.73 4.43
C ALA A 127 -32.29 -13.40 3.73
N ASP A 128 -32.25 -12.72 2.57
CA ASP A 128 -33.46 -12.41 1.79
C ASP A 128 -34.13 -13.67 1.23
N HIS A 129 -33.34 -14.67 0.81
CA HIS A 129 -33.88 -15.90 0.23
C HIS A 129 -34.36 -16.91 1.28
N THR A 130 -33.69 -16.98 2.42
CA THR A 130 -33.94 -18.00 3.46
C THR A 130 -34.82 -17.48 4.61
N GLY A 131 -35.00 -16.17 4.74
CA GLY A 131 -35.68 -15.53 5.87
C GLY A 131 -34.87 -15.56 7.17
N HIS A 132 -33.67 -16.14 7.17
CA HIS A 132 -32.78 -16.16 8.33
C HIS A 132 -31.80 -14.99 8.27
N HIS A 133 -32.06 -13.97 9.09
CA HIS A 133 -31.20 -12.79 9.17
C HIS A 133 -29.97 -13.06 10.03
N LEU A 134 -28.83 -13.30 9.38
CA LEU A 134 -27.52 -13.26 10.03
C LEU A 134 -26.99 -11.83 9.99
N ASP A 135 -27.02 -11.14 11.12
CA ASP A 135 -26.49 -9.79 11.23
C ASP A 135 -24.97 -9.82 11.43
N LEU A 136 -24.22 -9.62 10.34
CA LEU A 136 -22.76 -9.49 10.37
C LEU A 136 -22.28 -8.05 10.61
N THR A 137 -23.17 -7.07 10.81
CA THR A 137 -22.74 -5.68 11.07
C THR A 137 -21.83 -5.53 12.30
N PRO A 138 -21.99 -6.30 13.41
CA PRO A 138 -21.06 -6.24 14.54
C PRO A 138 -19.64 -6.69 14.19
N LEU A 139 -19.49 -7.58 13.20
CA LEU A 139 -18.20 -8.03 12.68
C LEU A 139 -17.67 -7.11 11.56
N GLY A 140 -18.56 -6.52 10.77
CA GLY A 140 -18.19 -5.58 9.71
C GLY A 140 -17.51 -4.33 10.25
N LEU A 141 -17.99 -3.79 11.38
CA LEU A 141 -17.43 -2.57 11.99
C LEU A 141 -15.93 -2.72 12.37
N PRO A 142 -15.49 -3.74 13.13
CA PRO A 142 -14.06 -3.93 13.43
C PRO A 142 -13.23 -4.25 12.19
N VAL A 143 -13.78 -4.94 11.18
CA VAL A 143 -13.09 -5.18 9.91
C VAL A 143 -12.85 -3.85 9.18
N VAL A 144 -13.85 -2.99 9.06
CA VAL A 144 -13.70 -1.64 8.48
C VAL A 144 -12.69 -0.82 9.26
N GLY A 145 -12.77 -0.84 10.60
CA GLY A 145 -11.82 -0.16 11.46
C GLY A 145 -10.38 -0.63 11.22
N LEU A 146 -10.17 -1.94 11.21
CA LEU A 146 -8.87 -2.56 10.95
C LEU A 146 -8.30 -2.14 9.60
N PHE A 147 -9.07 -2.23 8.52
CA PHE A 147 -8.61 -1.86 7.18
C PHE A 147 -8.42 -0.35 7.02
N THR A 148 -9.20 0.47 7.73
CA THR A 148 -9.02 1.93 7.75
C THR A 148 -7.72 2.31 8.46
N ILE A 149 -7.44 1.71 9.62
CA ILE A 149 -6.19 1.93 10.37
C ILE A 149 -5.00 1.40 9.58
N PHE A 150 -5.11 0.18 9.05
CA PHE A 150 -4.07 -0.42 8.20
C PHE A 150 -3.77 0.46 6.98
N GLY A 151 -4.80 0.90 6.26
CA GLY A 151 -4.65 1.79 5.11
C GLY A 151 -4.00 3.11 5.49
N LEU A 152 -4.45 3.73 6.58
CA LEU A 152 -3.84 4.94 7.13
C LEU A 152 -2.35 4.76 7.41
N MET A 153 -1.99 3.72 8.18
CA MET A 153 -0.61 3.43 8.54
C MET A 153 0.25 3.13 7.31
N PHE A 154 -0.27 2.34 6.37
CA PHE A 154 0.44 1.95 5.16
C PHE A 154 0.74 3.15 4.26
N PHE A 155 -0.25 4.00 3.96
CA PHE A 155 -0.03 5.18 3.13
C PHE A 155 0.82 6.22 3.85
N MET A 156 0.64 6.41 5.16
CA MET A 156 1.50 7.28 5.96
C MET A 156 2.95 6.81 5.94
N SER A 157 3.18 5.51 6.11
CA SER A 157 4.52 4.90 6.02
C SER A 157 5.18 5.24 4.69
N ARG A 158 4.45 5.13 3.57
CA ARG A 158 4.97 5.52 2.25
C ARG A 158 5.34 7.00 2.17
N VAL A 159 4.50 7.88 2.71
CA VAL A 159 4.79 9.33 2.75
C VAL A 159 6.05 9.61 3.58
N LEU A 160 6.16 9.03 4.78
CA LEU A 160 7.32 9.25 5.67
C LEU A 160 8.62 8.70 5.08
N LEU A 161 8.56 7.62 4.30
CA LEU A 161 9.72 7.07 3.62
C LEU A 161 10.21 7.97 2.47
N ALA A 162 9.32 8.68 1.78
CA ALA A 162 9.71 9.52 0.63
C ALA A 162 10.16 10.94 1.02
N VAL A 163 9.76 11.42 2.20
CA VAL A 163 9.98 12.80 2.65
C VAL A 163 11.30 12.91 3.44
N PRO A 164 12.08 14.01 3.31
CA PRO A 164 13.31 14.22 4.08
C PRO A 164 13.13 14.08 5.59
N GLU A 165 14.20 13.73 6.33
CA GLU A 165 14.14 13.43 7.78
C GLU A 165 13.43 14.49 8.62
N HIS A 166 13.82 15.75 8.47
CA HIS A 166 13.22 16.86 9.22
C HIS A 166 11.71 16.94 8.98
N ALA A 167 11.27 16.74 7.74
CA ALA A 167 9.87 16.80 7.37
C ALA A 167 9.12 15.51 7.75
N ALA A 168 9.78 14.36 7.77
CA ALA A 168 9.21 13.10 8.27
C ALA A 168 8.87 13.21 9.76
N THR A 169 9.79 13.74 10.59
CA THR A 169 9.55 13.94 12.03
C THR A 169 8.43 14.95 12.28
N ILE A 170 8.41 16.06 11.55
CA ILE A 170 7.32 17.05 11.64
C ILE A 170 5.98 16.41 11.24
N THR A 171 5.94 15.64 10.15
CA THR A 171 4.72 14.98 9.67
C THR A 171 4.21 13.95 10.69
N ALA A 172 5.11 13.16 11.26
CA ALA A 172 4.80 12.14 12.26
C ALA A 172 4.19 12.75 13.54
N LEU A 173 4.61 13.95 13.95
CA LEU A 173 4.03 14.68 15.08
C LEU A 173 2.74 15.42 14.71
N ALA A 174 2.70 16.05 13.53
CA ALA A 174 1.57 16.88 13.11
C ALA A 174 0.31 16.07 12.83
N VAL A 175 0.43 14.92 12.18
CA VAL A 175 -0.74 14.12 11.77
C VAL A 175 -1.57 13.65 12.97
N PRO A 176 -1.00 13.03 14.03
CA PRO A 176 -1.77 12.66 15.21
C PRO A 176 -2.47 13.84 15.87
N VAL A 177 -1.82 15.01 15.93
CA VAL A 177 -2.42 16.24 16.48
C VAL A 177 -3.62 16.68 15.64
N VAL A 178 -3.50 16.64 14.31
CA VAL A 178 -4.62 16.96 13.40
C VAL A 178 -5.76 15.97 13.56
N ILE A 179 -5.47 14.67 13.65
CA ILE A 179 -6.48 13.62 13.85
C ILE A 179 -7.20 13.83 15.18
N LEU A 180 -6.46 14.08 16.27
CA LEU A 180 -7.01 14.30 17.60
C LEU A 180 -7.86 15.59 17.65
N GLY A 181 -7.37 16.67 17.04
CA GLY A 181 -8.12 17.92 16.92
C GLY A 181 -9.41 17.75 16.12
N ALA A 182 -9.35 17.05 14.98
CA ALA A 182 -10.53 16.74 14.18
C ALA A 182 -11.54 15.86 14.93
N ALA A 183 -11.07 14.82 15.62
CA ALA A 183 -11.93 13.97 16.45
C ALA A 183 -12.61 14.77 17.57
N THR A 184 -11.85 15.64 18.25
CA THR A 184 -12.39 16.53 19.30
C THR A 184 -13.44 17.48 18.74
N LEU A 185 -13.20 18.09 17.57
CA LEU A 185 -14.17 18.95 16.90
C LEU A 185 -15.44 18.20 16.50
N LEU A 186 -15.32 16.97 15.99
CA LEU A 186 -16.46 16.11 15.65
C LEU A 186 -17.31 15.77 16.87
N VAL A 187 -16.69 15.53 18.02
CA VAL A 187 -17.40 15.26 19.29
C VAL A 187 -18.09 16.52 19.83
N VAL A 188 -17.45 17.69 19.74
CA VAL A 188 -17.98 18.95 20.28
C VAL A 188 -19.02 19.60 19.36
N ARG A 189 -19.09 19.24 18.07
CA ARG A 189 -20.05 19.78 17.09
C ARG A 189 -21.15 18.77 16.74
N PRO A 190 -22.16 18.54 17.62
CA PRO A 190 -23.23 17.57 17.37
C PRO A 190 -24.17 17.96 16.23
N SER A 191 -24.08 19.19 15.70
CA SER A 191 -24.90 19.68 14.59
C SER A 191 -24.40 19.27 13.20
N LEU A 192 -23.25 18.58 13.10
CA LEU A 192 -22.74 18.12 11.81
C LEU A 192 -23.61 16.97 11.28
N GLU A 193 -24.14 17.13 10.08
CA GLU A 193 -24.87 16.07 9.42
C GLU A 193 -23.93 14.88 9.14
N LYS A 194 -24.43 13.66 9.34
CA LYS A 194 -23.69 12.41 9.08
C LYS A 194 -23.07 12.38 7.67
N ARG A 195 -23.76 12.97 6.69
CA ARG A 195 -23.29 13.06 5.30
C ARG A 195 -22.02 13.90 5.17
N SER A 196 -21.96 15.03 5.88
CA SER A 196 -20.79 15.92 5.87
C SER A 196 -19.58 15.24 6.50
N ILE A 197 -19.78 14.51 7.61
CA ILE A 197 -18.69 13.76 8.27
C ILE A 197 -18.13 12.69 7.31
N ILE A 198 -19.01 11.89 6.70
CA ILE A 198 -18.61 10.86 5.73
C ILE A 198 -17.87 11.48 4.54
N ALA A 199 -18.36 12.60 4.01
CA ALA A 199 -17.71 13.30 2.89
C ALA A 199 -16.31 13.79 3.26
N ILE A 200 -16.14 14.40 4.44
CA ILE A 200 -14.83 14.88 4.93
C ILE A 200 -13.85 13.70 5.09
N LEU A 201 -14.28 12.61 5.74
CA LEU A 201 -13.45 11.43 5.92
C LEU A 201 -13.08 10.77 4.58
N ALA A 202 -14.01 10.73 3.63
CA ALA A 202 -13.75 10.21 2.29
C ALA A 202 -12.71 11.06 1.54
N VAL A 203 -12.84 12.39 1.58
CA VAL A 203 -11.86 13.30 0.96
C VAL A 203 -10.49 13.15 1.64
N ALA A 204 -10.44 13.10 2.98
CA ALA A 204 -9.20 12.90 3.71
C ALA A 204 -8.52 11.57 3.34
N GLY A 205 -9.30 10.49 3.25
CA GLY A 205 -8.81 9.18 2.81
C GLY A 205 -8.27 9.20 1.38
N VAL A 206 -8.94 9.88 0.45
CA VAL A 206 -8.49 10.03 -0.94
C VAL A 206 -7.19 10.82 -1.02
N VAL A 207 -7.08 11.95 -0.30
CA VAL A 207 -5.85 12.76 -0.25
C VAL A 207 -4.68 11.96 0.31
N LEU A 208 -4.91 11.21 1.39
CA LEU A 208 -3.88 10.36 1.98
C LEU A 208 -3.44 9.24 1.02
N ALA A 209 -4.39 8.55 0.39
CA ALA A 209 -4.08 7.49 -0.56
C ALA A 209 -3.29 8.04 -1.76
N ALA A 210 -3.72 9.18 -2.32
CA ALA A 210 -3.02 9.85 -3.41
C ALA A 210 -1.59 10.26 -3.01
N GLY A 211 -1.42 10.82 -1.81
CA GLY A 211 -0.11 11.16 -1.25
C GLY A 211 0.80 9.94 -1.07
N GLY A 212 0.27 8.84 -0.50
CA GLY A 212 1.02 7.61 -0.31
C GLY A 212 1.39 6.90 -1.61
N ILE A 213 0.50 6.90 -2.62
CA ILE A 213 0.81 6.36 -3.96
C ILE A 213 1.87 7.22 -4.64
N GLY A 214 1.73 8.55 -4.60
CA GLY A 214 2.72 9.48 -5.13
C GLY A 214 4.10 9.29 -4.48
N ALA A 215 4.13 9.18 -3.16
CA ALA A 215 5.35 8.90 -2.40
C ALA A 215 5.98 7.56 -2.77
N ALA A 216 5.18 6.51 -2.99
CA ALA A 216 5.67 5.22 -3.45
C ALA A 216 6.35 5.31 -4.83
N GLY A 217 5.86 6.18 -5.72
CA GLY A 217 6.47 6.43 -7.03
C GLY A 217 7.79 7.20 -6.99
N ILE A 218 8.02 8.02 -5.95
CA ILE A 218 9.29 8.73 -5.72
C ILE A 218 10.36 7.79 -5.17
N GLY A 219 9.94 6.78 -4.40
CA GLY A 219 10.83 5.82 -3.74
C GLY A 219 11.25 6.27 -2.33
N PRO A 220 11.77 5.34 -1.51
CA PRO A 220 12.26 5.68 -0.19
C PRO A 220 13.51 6.56 -0.31
N ARG A 221 13.65 7.54 0.60
CA ARG A 221 14.92 8.22 0.82
C ARG A 221 15.96 7.21 1.29
N GLU A 222 17.24 7.46 1.04
CA GLU A 222 18.30 6.69 1.66
C GLU A 222 18.23 6.90 3.19
N ILE A 223 17.95 5.82 3.92
CA ILE A 223 17.94 5.82 5.38
C ILE A 223 19.24 5.16 5.81
N HIS A 224 20.18 5.96 6.28
CA HIS A 224 21.39 5.43 6.91
C HIS A 224 20.99 4.85 8.26
N HIS A 225 20.80 3.53 8.29
CA HIS A 225 20.61 2.79 9.54
C HIS A 225 21.97 2.23 10.00
N PRO A 226 22.54 2.73 11.10
CA PRO A 226 23.66 2.07 11.75
C PRO A 226 23.18 0.83 12.53
N GLU A 227 22.77 -0.25 11.86
CA GLU A 227 22.34 -1.46 12.59
C GLU A 227 23.53 -2.38 12.90
N GLY A 228 24.14 -2.19 14.07
CA GLY A 228 25.05 -3.17 14.68
C GLY A 228 24.29 -4.10 15.63
N ARG A 229 23.70 -5.19 15.14
CA ARG A 229 23.25 -6.28 16.03
C ARG A 229 24.47 -6.97 16.65
N ALA A 230 24.35 -7.37 17.92
CA ALA A 230 25.39 -8.10 18.67
C ALA A 230 25.99 -9.24 17.84
N GLY A 231 27.27 -9.15 17.51
CA GLY A 231 28.03 -10.23 16.87
C GLY A 231 27.92 -10.30 15.34
N GLU A 232 27.15 -9.42 14.69
CA GLU A 232 27.25 -9.25 13.23
C GLU A 232 28.30 -8.17 12.90
N PRO A 233 29.13 -8.38 11.85
CA PRO A 233 30.08 -7.37 11.41
C PRO A 233 29.35 -6.09 11.01
N VAL A 234 29.73 -4.95 11.59
CA VAL A 234 29.29 -3.64 11.14
C VAL A 234 29.84 -3.40 9.74
N GLN A 235 28.98 -3.09 8.79
CA GLN A 235 29.40 -2.81 7.42
C GLN A 235 29.72 -1.33 7.26
N ILE A 236 30.89 -1.03 6.68
CA ILE A 236 31.24 0.33 6.26
C ILE A 236 31.69 0.27 4.81
N GLN A 237 31.17 1.15 3.97
CA GLN A 237 31.52 1.28 2.57
C GLN A 237 32.15 2.65 2.32
N ALA A 238 33.16 2.69 1.45
CA ALA A 238 33.66 3.93 0.88
C ALA A 238 33.28 4.03 -0.60
N LYS A 239 32.70 5.18 -0.98
CA LYS A 239 32.33 5.48 -2.37
C LYS A 239 32.27 6.98 -2.60
N GLY A 240 32.95 7.45 -3.64
CA GLY A 240 33.09 8.85 -3.99
C GLY A 240 33.96 9.64 -3.01
N ILE A 241 35.01 9.05 -2.43
CA ILE A 241 35.87 9.66 -1.40
C ILE A 241 35.02 10.09 -0.19
N ALA A 242 34.07 9.23 0.19
CA ALA A 242 33.19 9.42 1.33
C ALA A 242 32.78 8.06 1.92
N PHE A 243 32.64 7.99 3.24
CA PHE A 243 31.92 6.87 3.84
C PHE A 243 30.44 6.97 3.48
N VAL A 244 29.84 5.86 3.06
CA VAL A 244 28.40 5.75 2.81
C VAL A 244 27.65 5.86 4.15
N GLU A 245 28.14 5.18 5.17
CA GLU A 245 27.62 5.21 6.53
C GLU A 245 28.19 6.43 7.28
N LYS A 246 27.30 7.23 7.90
CA LYS A 246 27.67 8.42 8.67
C LYS A 246 27.69 8.18 10.18
N GLU A 247 27.10 7.09 10.59
CA GLU A 247 27.03 6.62 11.96
C GLU A 247 27.17 5.10 11.93
N ILE A 248 27.75 4.52 12.98
CA ILE A 248 27.77 3.09 13.24
C ILE A 248 27.47 2.83 14.71
N GLU A 249 26.92 1.67 15.03
CA GLU A 249 26.65 1.24 16.40
C GLU A 249 27.53 0.04 16.77
N LEU A 250 28.14 0.08 17.95
CA LEU A 250 28.88 -1.03 18.54
C LEU A 250 28.34 -1.35 19.94
N LYS A 251 28.61 -2.56 20.41
CA LYS A 251 28.34 -2.92 21.82
C LYS A 251 29.57 -2.68 22.67
N ALA A 252 29.36 -2.01 23.80
CA ALA A 252 30.41 -1.66 24.73
C ALA A 252 31.18 -2.89 25.20
N GLU A 253 32.51 -2.78 25.24
CA GLU A 253 33.42 -3.72 25.90
C GLU A 253 33.33 -5.18 25.38
N LEU A 254 32.85 -5.36 24.14
CA LEU A 254 32.78 -6.65 23.45
C LEU A 254 33.68 -6.67 22.21
N PRO A 255 34.13 -7.85 21.76
CA PRO A 255 34.76 -8.01 20.46
C PRO A 255 33.85 -7.48 19.36
N ALA A 256 34.37 -6.53 18.59
CA ALA A 256 33.72 -5.90 17.46
C ALA A 256 34.41 -6.29 16.15
N GLN A 257 33.62 -6.32 15.08
CA GLN A 257 34.11 -6.48 13.72
C GLN A 257 33.51 -5.39 12.83
N ILE A 258 34.36 -4.72 12.06
CA ILE A 258 33.95 -3.85 10.95
C ILE A 258 34.37 -4.54 9.65
N SER A 259 33.40 -4.83 8.79
CA SER A 259 33.63 -5.28 7.42
C SER A 259 33.64 -4.04 6.53
N PHE A 260 34.82 -3.70 6.04
CA PHE A 260 35.05 -2.50 5.23
C PHE A 260 35.18 -2.85 3.75
N ASP A 261 34.36 -2.22 2.91
CA ASP A 261 34.35 -2.38 1.45
C ASP A 261 34.68 -1.06 0.75
N ASN A 262 35.84 -0.99 0.12
CA ASN A 262 36.27 0.18 -0.63
C ASN A 262 35.78 0.08 -2.08
N GLN A 263 34.69 0.78 -2.42
CA GLN A 263 34.10 0.78 -3.77
C GLN A 263 34.63 1.92 -4.66
N ASP A 264 35.64 2.67 -4.20
CA ASP A 264 36.31 3.70 -4.99
C ASP A 264 37.34 3.11 -5.98
N PRO A 265 37.86 3.92 -6.92
CA PRO A 265 38.93 3.49 -7.81
C PRO A 265 40.18 3.01 -7.04
N VAL A 266 40.93 2.08 -7.63
CA VAL A 266 42.15 1.48 -7.04
C VAL A 266 43.15 2.52 -6.51
N ALA A 267 43.19 3.72 -7.12
CA ALA A 267 44.08 4.81 -6.75
C ALA A 267 43.70 5.54 -5.43
N ASP A 268 42.51 5.28 -4.88
CA ASP A 268 41.96 5.97 -3.72
C ASP A 268 41.89 5.00 -2.52
N PRO A 269 43.01 4.80 -1.79
CA PRO A 269 43.04 3.91 -0.65
C PRO A 269 42.36 4.54 0.56
N HIS A 270 41.67 3.70 1.32
CA HIS A 270 40.91 4.12 2.49
C HIS A 270 41.13 3.18 3.67
N ASN A 271 41.03 3.74 4.88
CA ASN A 271 40.98 2.98 6.13
C ASN A 271 39.82 3.48 6.99
N VAL A 272 39.52 2.73 8.05
CA VAL A 272 38.64 3.16 9.13
C VAL A 272 39.44 3.25 10.41
N ALA A 273 39.49 4.43 11.01
CA ALA A 273 40.13 4.69 12.29
C ALA A 273 39.13 5.32 13.27
N ILE A 274 39.05 4.80 14.50
CA ILE A 274 38.15 5.25 15.58
C ILE A 274 38.95 6.07 16.58
N TYR A 275 38.41 7.20 17.00
CA TYR A 275 39.03 8.16 17.92
C TYR A 275 38.10 8.50 19.09
N ALA A 276 38.70 8.81 20.25
CA ALA A 276 37.99 9.21 21.45
C ALA A 276 37.39 10.62 21.36
N ASP A 277 38.04 11.49 20.58
CA ASP A 277 37.70 12.91 20.51
C ASP A 277 37.39 13.37 19.08
N PRO A 278 36.48 14.36 18.90
CA PRO A 278 36.20 14.97 17.60
C PRO A 278 37.41 15.67 16.95
N GLY A 279 38.49 15.91 17.70
CA GLY A 279 39.75 16.45 17.18
C GLY A 279 40.64 15.39 16.52
N PHE A 280 40.27 14.10 16.60
CA PHE A 280 41.03 12.97 16.08
C PHE A 280 42.47 12.93 16.61
N THR A 281 42.63 13.17 17.92
CA THR A 281 43.94 13.23 18.59
C THR A 281 44.25 11.98 19.40
N GLU A 282 43.23 11.32 19.93
CA GLU A 282 43.35 10.08 20.70
C GLU A 282 42.73 8.92 19.92
N GLY A 283 43.57 8.18 19.19
CA GLY A 283 43.16 7.01 18.42
C GLY A 283 42.88 5.80 19.31
N LEU A 284 41.67 5.27 19.24
CA LEU A 284 41.24 4.05 19.94
C LEU A 284 41.49 2.80 19.09
N TYR A 285 41.30 2.91 17.77
CA TYR A 285 41.60 1.85 16.82
C TYR A 285 42.00 2.43 15.47
N ILE A 286 43.07 1.94 14.86
CA ILE A 286 43.51 2.37 13.52
C ILE A 286 43.54 1.15 12.59
N GLY A 287 42.61 1.09 11.64
CA GLY A 287 42.57 0.04 10.63
C GLY A 287 43.62 0.22 9.54
N SER A 288 44.06 -0.89 8.93
CA SER A 288 44.93 -0.89 7.75
C SER A 288 44.23 -0.32 6.53
N ALA A 289 44.90 0.51 5.75
CA ALA A 289 44.34 1.01 4.49
C ALA A 289 44.30 -0.06 3.41
N ILE A 290 43.23 -0.09 2.61
CA ILE A 290 43.09 -0.96 1.44
C ILE A 290 42.87 -0.14 0.17
N PRO A 291 43.40 -0.58 -0.99
CA PRO A 291 43.07 0.00 -2.30
C PRO A 291 41.57 -0.04 -2.59
N GLY A 292 41.14 0.77 -3.55
CA GLY A 292 39.79 0.69 -4.11
C GLY A 292 39.53 -0.63 -4.84
N GLY A 293 38.32 -1.15 -4.73
CA GLY A 293 37.88 -2.46 -5.24
C GLY A 293 38.16 -3.65 -4.31
N GLU A 294 38.67 -3.41 -3.10
CA GLU A 294 38.99 -4.46 -2.11
C GLU A 294 38.11 -4.40 -0.86
N GLN A 295 38.14 -5.47 -0.07
CA GLN A 295 37.43 -5.62 1.20
C GLN A 295 38.36 -6.12 2.30
N ILE A 296 38.13 -5.66 3.54
CA ILE A 296 38.87 -6.10 4.73
C ILE A 296 37.99 -6.16 5.97
N ASP A 297 38.24 -7.17 6.80
CA ASP A 297 37.63 -7.29 8.13
C ASP A 297 38.57 -6.73 9.22
N TYR A 298 38.17 -5.64 9.84
CA TYR A 298 38.80 -5.11 11.05
C TYR A 298 38.20 -5.76 12.28
N ARG A 299 39.05 -6.22 13.21
CA ARG A 299 38.65 -6.80 14.49
C ARG A 299 39.35 -6.09 15.64
N PHE A 300 38.59 -5.70 16.64
CA PHE A 300 39.07 -4.95 17.81
C PHE A 300 38.11 -5.12 18.99
N GLU A 301 38.52 -4.66 20.18
CA GLU A 301 37.62 -4.56 21.33
C GLU A 301 36.95 -3.19 21.31
N ALA A 302 35.61 -3.16 21.34
CA ALA A 302 34.87 -1.90 21.37
C ALA A 302 35.13 -1.15 22.68
N PRO A 303 35.20 0.20 22.65
CA PRO A 303 35.44 0.98 23.86
C PRO A 303 34.21 0.94 24.81
N PRO A 304 34.27 1.57 25.99
CA PRO A 304 33.11 1.69 26.87
C PRO A 304 31.93 2.40 26.21
N ALA A 305 30.73 2.24 26.77
CA ALA A 305 29.54 2.92 26.25
C ALA A 305 29.74 4.44 26.19
N GLY A 306 29.38 5.06 25.06
CA GLY A 306 29.65 6.48 24.80
C GLY A 306 29.56 6.85 23.33
N GLU A 307 29.82 8.14 23.05
CA GLU A 307 29.93 8.67 21.69
C GLU A 307 31.39 8.85 21.30
N TYR A 308 31.75 8.37 20.12
CA TYR A 308 33.08 8.42 19.54
C TYR A 308 32.98 8.82 18.07
N VAL A 309 34.11 8.98 17.39
CA VAL A 309 34.15 9.33 15.97
C VAL A 309 35.03 8.38 15.19
N PHE A 310 34.74 8.20 13.90
CA PHE A 310 35.62 7.49 12.98
C PHE A 310 35.98 8.33 11.76
N ARG A 311 37.14 8.07 11.17
CA ARG A 311 37.72 8.82 10.05
C ARG A 311 38.56 7.92 9.14
N CYS A 312 38.70 8.32 7.87
CA CYS A 312 39.79 7.86 7.00
C CYS A 312 41.02 8.76 7.18
N ASP A 313 42.13 8.21 7.66
CA ASP A 313 43.35 8.99 7.93
C ASP A 313 44.06 9.44 6.65
N ILE A 314 43.81 8.78 5.52
CA ILE A 314 44.29 9.21 4.19
C ILE A 314 43.48 10.41 3.68
N HIS A 315 42.18 10.45 3.97
CA HIS A 315 41.25 11.48 3.51
C HIS A 315 40.49 12.07 4.70
N PRO A 316 41.07 13.04 5.42
CA PRO A 316 40.54 13.49 6.71
C PRO A 316 39.13 14.10 6.68
N ALA A 317 38.61 14.45 5.49
CA ALA A 317 37.24 14.90 5.32
C ALA A 317 36.20 13.77 5.41
N MET A 318 36.62 12.50 5.24
CA MET A 318 35.77 11.32 5.41
C MET A 318 35.66 11.01 6.90
N GLN A 319 34.52 11.35 7.50
CA GLN A 319 34.27 11.20 8.94
C GLN A 319 32.86 10.66 9.19
N GLY A 320 32.68 10.04 10.35
CA GLY A 320 31.38 9.60 10.87
C GLY A 320 31.41 9.45 12.38
N LYS A 321 30.27 9.05 12.95
CA LYS A 321 30.08 8.84 14.39
C LYS A 321 30.07 7.35 14.73
N VAL A 322 30.55 7.02 15.92
CA VAL A 322 30.42 5.69 16.51
C VAL A 322 29.62 5.85 17.80
N ILE A 323 28.47 5.19 17.87
CA ILE A 323 27.68 5.10 19.10
C ILE A 323 27.97 3.74 19.73
N VAL A 324 28.39 3.74 20.98
CA VAL A 324 28.67 2.50 21.71
C VAL A 324 27.63 2.32 22.80
N ILE A 325 26.80 1.30 22.67
CA ILE A 325 25.69 1.02 23.57
C ILE A 325 26.09 0.03 24.67
N ALA A 326 25.61 0.26 25.90
CA ALA A 326 25.79 -0.68 27.00
C ALA A 326 25.03 -1.99 26.74
N GLU A 327 25.61 -3.11 27.17
CA GLU A 327 24.96 -4.42 27.08
C GLU A 327 23.67 -4.42 27.94
N GLY A 328 22.50 -4.44 27.28
CA GLY A 328 21.19 -4.49 27.94
C GLY A 328 20.24 -3.33 27.61
N SER A 329 20.68 -2.32 26.85
CA SER A 329 19.81 -1.23 26.37
C SER A 329 19.24 -1.57 24.98
N THR A 330 18.13 -2.31 24.92
CA THR A 330 17.29 -2.28 23.72
C THR A 330 16.57 -0.93 23.71
N GLY A 331 17.01 -0.02 22.84
CA GLY A 331 16.32 1.25 22.58
C GLY A 331 14.88 1.00 22.18
N HIS A 332 13.95 1.60 22.92
CA HIS A 332 12.51 1.62 22.65
C HIS A 332 12.14 2.84 21.80
#